data_AF-J9CCL3-F1
#
_entry.id   AF-J9CCL3-F1
#
_cell.length_a   1.000
_cell.length_b   1.000
_cell.length_c   1.000
_cell.angle_alpha   90.00
_cell.angle_beta   90.00
_cell.angle_gamma   90.00
#
_symmetry.space_group_name_H-M   'P 1'
#
loop_
_entity.id
_entity.type
_entity.pdbx_description
1 polymer ?
#
loop_
_entity_poly.entity_id
_entity_poly.type
_entity_poly.pdbx_seq_one_letter_code
_entity_poly.pdbx_strand_id
1 'polypeptide(L)' 'MTYQPSIQTYTSWYSLSSEYAAALQGNTPLLRRSLLERLRSDTDHKTLKDHGLTFRYVYRAQASGQILCSIDITARDYQ' A
#
# COMPACT_ATOMS: atom_id res chain seq x y z
N MET A 1 11.70 -15.16 12.91
CA MET A 1 11.38 -14.68 11.55
C MET A 1 10.56 -15.76 10.88
N THR A 2 9.25 -15.57 10.74
CA THR A 2 8.37 -16.57 10.11
C THR A 2 8.31 -16.25 8.61
N TYR A 3 9.14 -16.94 7.82
CA TYR A 3 9.08 -16.89 6.37
C TYR A 3 7.84 -17.68 5.93
N GLN A 4 6.78 -16.98 5.50
CA GLN A 4 5.60 -17.60 4.89
C GLN A 4 5.73 -17.48 3.36
N PRO A 5 6.14 -18.56 2.66
CA PRO A 5 6.27 -18.57 1.20
C PRO A 5 4.95 -18.39 0.44
N SER A 6 3.81 -18.40 1.13
CA SER A 6 2.46 -18.18 0.59
C SER A 6 2.03 -16.70 0.57
N ILE A 7 2.81 -15.79 1.15
CA ILE A 7 2.44 -14.36 1.16
C ILE A 7 3.02 -13.71 -0.09
N GLN A 8 2.30 -13.83 -1.21
CA GLN A 8 2.50 -12.99 -2.40
C GLN A 8 2.01 -11.55 -2.16
N THR A 9 2.12 -11.04 -0.93
CA THR A 9 1.60 -9.73 -0.53
C THR A 9 2.66 -8.93 0.22
N TYR A 10 3.23 -7.93 -0.45
CA TYR A 10 4.13 -6.98 0.18
C TYR A 10 3.30 -5.94 0.93
N THR A 11 3.32 -5.99 2.26
CA THR A 11 2.53 -5.07 3.10
C THR A 11 3.39 -3.94 3.64
N SER A 12 3.06 -2.70 3.27
CA SER A 12 3.67 -1.48 3.78
C SER A 12 2.75 -0.83 4.81
N TRP A 13 3.28 -0.58 6.01
CA TRP A 13 2.55 0.02 7.12
C TRP A 13 2.92 1.48 7.29
N TYR A 14 1.92 2.37 7.25
CA TYR A 14 2.08 3.81 7.43
C TYR A 14 1.25 4.28 8.60
N SER A 15 1.87 5.09 9.47
CA SER A 15 1.16 5.80 10.53
C SER A 15 0.88 7.23 10.08
N LEU A 16 -0.37 7.68 10.21
CA LEU A 16 -0.81 9.02 9.86
C LEU A 16 -1.16 9.82 11.12
N SER A 17 -0.75 11.09 11.16
CA SER A 17 -1.25 12.02 12.17
C SER A 17 -2.72 12.37 11.88
N SER A 18 -3.41 12.87 12.91
CA SER A 18 -4.86 13.12 12.90
C SER A 18 -5.32 14.06 11.78
N GLU A 19 -4.46 15.01 11.40
CA GLU A 19 -4.71 15.98 10.32
C GLU A 19 -4.85 15.31 8.94
N TYR A 20 -4.01 14.32 8.64
CA TYR A 20 -4.03 13.60 7.36
C TYR A 20 -5.04 12.47 7.34
N ALA A 21 -5.44 11.96 8.51
CA ALA A 21 -6.45 10.91 8.63
C ALA A 21 -7.80 11.33 8.03
N ALA A 22 -8.24 12.58 8.29
CA ALA A 22 -9.47 13.13 7.73
C ALA A 22 -9.36 13.35 6.21
N ALA A 23 -8.22 13.85 5.74
CA ALA A 23 -7.96 14.05 4.31
C ALA A 23 -7.94 12.72 3.51
N LEU A 24 -7.51 11.62 4.14
CA LEU A 24 -7.41 10.31 3.49
C LEU A 24 -8.77 9.72 3.11
N GLN A 25 -9.79 9.91 3.95
CA GLN A 25 -11.12 9.31 3.75
C GLN A 25 -11.79 9.80 2.46
N GLY A 26 -11.63 11.07 2.09
CA GLY A 26 -12.16 11.63 0.84
C GLY A 26 -11.28 11.39 -0.39
N ASN A 27 -9.99 11.14 -0.19
CA ASN A 27 -8.99 11.09 -1.28
C ASN A 27 -8.45 9.69 -1.56
N THR A 28 -9.04 8.64 -0.98
CA THR A 28 -8.58 7.26 -1.17
C THR A 28 -8.43 6.84 -2.66
N PRO A 29 -9.35 7.21 -3.60
CA PRO A 29 -9.18 6.88 -5.01
C PRO A 29 -8.00 7.58 -5.67
N LEU A 30 -7.75 8.85 -5.31
CA LEU A 30 -6.60 9.62 -5.80
C LEU A 30 -5.30 9.05 -5.24
N LEU A 31 -5.28 8.70 -3.95
CA LEU A 31 -4.14 8.05 -3.31
C LEU A 31 -3.80 6.72 -3.98
N ARG A 32 -4.81 5.88 -4.27
CA ARG A 32 -4.60 4.62 -5.00
C ARG A 32 -3.94 4.87 -6.36
N ARG A 33 -4.42 5.87 -7.12
CA ARG A 33 -3.81 6.22 -8.42
C ARG A 33 -2.37 6.69 -8.26
N SER A 34 -2.08 7.58 -7.31
CA SER A 34 -0.72 8.06 -7.06
C SER A 34 0.23 6.93 -6.62
N LEU A 35 -0.24 6.00 -5.79
CA LEU A 35 0.52 4.82 -5.39
C LEU A 35 0.77 3.88 -6.58
N LEU A 36 -0.22 3.70 -7.44
CA LEU A 36 -0.08 2.89 -8.64
C LEU A 36 0.95 3.47 -9.61
N GLU A 37 0.85 4.76 -9.91
CA GLU A 37 1.82 5.44 -10.79
C GLU A 37 3.23 5.39 -10.20
N ARG A 38 3.37 5.63 -8.89
CA ARG A 38 4.64 5.44 -8.19
C ARG A 38 5.17 4.02 -8.35
N LEU A 39 4.33 3.01 -8.10
CA LEU A 39 4.70 1.60 -8.20
C LEU A 39 5.11 1.22 -9.63
N ARG A 40 4.46 1.79 -10.65
CA ARG A 40 4.85 1.59 -12.06
C ARG A 40 6.23 2.15 -12.34
N SER A 41 6.51 3.39 -11.91
CA SER A 41 7.81 4.03 -12.07
C SER A 41 8.91 3.50 -11.14
N ASP A 42 8.54 2.77 -10.09
CA ASP A 42 9.47 2.28 -9.08
C ASP A 42 10.34 1.13 -9.64
N THR A 43 11.66 1.36 -9.68
CA THR A 43 12.64 0.36 -10.11
C THR A 43 13.15 -0.55 -8.98
N ASP A 44 13.05 -0.11 -7.73
CA ASP A 44 13.54 -0.85 -6.56
C ASP A 44 12.73 -2.15 -6.35
N HIS A 45 11.42 -2.10 -6.56
CA HIS A 45 10.52 -3.24 -6.40
C HIS A 45 10.31 -4.03 -7.69
N LYS A 46 11.17 -3.86 -8.72
CA LYS A 46 11.02 -4.53 -10.02
C LYS A 46 10.91 -6.05 -9.88
N THR A 47 11.79 -6.68 -9.09
CA THR A 47 11.76 -8.13 -8.86
C THR A 47 10.43 -8.58 -8.22
N LEU A 48 9.89 -7.81 -7.27
CA LEU A 48 8.61 -8.13 -6.64
C LEU A 48 7.44 -7.97 -7.61
N LYS A 49 7.50 -6.96 -8.49
CA LYS A 49 6.51 -6.75 -9.55
C LYS A 49 6.52 -7.89 -10.57
N ASP A 50 7.70 -8.32 -11.00
CA ASP A 50 7.92 -9.47 -11.91
C ASP A 50 7.35 -10.77 -11.33
N HIS A 51 7.47 -10.97 -10.00
CA HIS A 51 6.86 -12.09 -9.31
C HIS A 51 5.33 -11.96 -9.11
N GLY A 52 4.71 -10.87 -9.56
CA GLY A 52 3.26 -10.66 -9.48
C GLY A 52 2.74 -10.44 -8.06
N LEU A 53 3.55 -9.88 -7.15
CA LEU A 53 3.12 -9.63 -5.78
C LEU A 53 2.02 -8.57 -5.69
N THR A 54 1.09 -8.77 -4.77
CA THR A 54 0.14 -7.75 -4.35
C THR A 54 0.82 -6.77 -3.39
N PHE A 55 0.79 -5.48 -3.70
CA PHE A 55 1.28 -4.43 -2.80
C PHE A 55 0.12 -3.91 -1.96
N ARG A 56 0.17 -4.17 -0.66
CA ARG A 56 -0.82 -3.74 0.31
C ARG A 56 -0.28 -2.56 1.11
N TYR A 57 -0.93 -1.41 0.98
CA TYR A 57 -0.60 -0.19 1.72
C TYR A 57 -1.62 0.00 2.83
N VAL A 58 -1.20 -0.18 4.08
CA VAL A 58 -2.08 -0.02 5.25
C VAL A 58 -1.75 1.29 5.96
N TYR A 59 -2.74 2.17 6.03
CA TYR A 59 -2.67 3.44 6.72
C TYR A 59 -3.42 3.32 8.05
N ARG A 60 -2.71 3.57 9.15
CA ARG A 60 -3.27 3.57 10.50
C ARG A 60 -3.15 4.94 11.16
N ALA A 61 -4.09 5.27 12.02
CA ALA A 61 -4.01 6.44 12.87
C ALA A 61 -2.86 6.26 13.86
N GLN A 62 -1.95 7.24 13.92
CA GLN A 62 -0.83 7.20 14.85
C GLN A 62 -1.29 7.25 16.31
N ALA A 63 -2.37 7.99 16.60
CA ALA A 63 -2.87 8.18 17.96
C ALA A 63 -3.56 6.93 18.55
N SER A 64 -4.35 6.21 17.74
CA SER A 64 -5.16 5.06 18.20
C SER A 64 -4.68 3.71 17.66
N GLY A 65 -3.81 3.69 16.66
CA GLY A 65 -3.44 2.47 15.93
C GLY A 65 -4.54 1.93 15.01
N GLN A 66 -5.69 2.61 14.94
CA GLN A 66 -6.83 2.19 14.13
C GLN A 66 -6.48 2.21 12.64
N ILE A 67 -6.83 1.17 11.90
CA ILE A 67 -6.69 1.15 10.44
C ILE A 67 -7.70 2.15 9.87
N LEU A 68 -7.18 3.18 9.20
CA LEU A 68 -7.96 4.22 8.53
C LEU A 68 -8.30 3.81 7.11
N CYS A 69 -7.34 3.19 6.41
CA CYS A 69 -7.50 2.76 5.04
C CYS A 69 -6.50 1.64 4.71
N SER A 70 -6.91 0.73 3.83
CA SER A 70 -6.03 -0.26 3.21
C SER A 70 -6.22 -0.23 1.70
N ILE A 71 -5.13 -0.09 0.96
CA ILE A 71 -5.12 -0.09 -0.50
C ILE A 71 -4.35 -1.31 -0.98
N ASP A 72 -5.04 -2.20 -1.68
CA ASP A 72 -4.44 -3.36 -2.33
C ASP A 72 -4.25 -3.06 -3.83
N ILE A 73 -2.99 -3.10 -4.27
CA ILE A 73 -2.59 -2.98 -5.68
C ILE A 73 -2.07 -4.34 -6.12
N THR A 74 -2.77 -4.97 -7.05
CA THR A 74 -2.42 -6.31 -7.55
C THR A 74 -1.57 -6.21 -8.81
N ALA A 75 -0.98 -7.33 -9.25
CA ALA A 75 -0.25 -7.41 -10.51
C ALA A 75 -1.04 -6.88 -11.71
N ARG A 76 -2.36 -7.07 -11.72
CA ARG A 76 -3.24 -6.57 -12.79
C ARG A 76 -3.35 -5.05 -12.86
N ASP A 77 -3.07 -4.36 -11.76
CA ASP A 77 -3.14 -2.90 -11.72
C ASP A 77 -1.87 -2.27 -12.34
N TYR A 78 -0.70 -2.87 -12.12
CA TYR A 78 0.61 -2.28 -12.46
C TYR A 78 1.34 -2.95 -13.64
N GLN A 79 0.95 -4.14 -14.08
CA GLN A 79 1.48 -4.77 -15.30
C GLN A 79 0.91 -4.19 -16.58
#